data_AF-A0A7W0T583-F1
#
_entry.id   AF-A0A7W0T583-F1
#
_cell.length_a   1.000
_cell.length_b   1.000
_cell.length_c   1.000
_cell.angle_alpha   90.00
_cell.angle_beta   90.00
_cell.angle_gamma   90.00
#
_symmetry.space_group_name_H-M   'P 1'
#
loop_
_entity.id
_entity.type
_entity.pdbx_description
1 polymer ?
#
loop_
_entity_poly.entity_id
_entity_poly.type
_entity_poly.pdbx_seq_one_letter_code
_entity_poly.pdbx_strand_id
1 'polypeptide(L)'
;MIRLGIDATSVAPDGKGIARVQRGTVRALAELGRFELVVYARHPEELPEVRARLVTSRPTLAWEQVGLARAAREVDVLLTWTERLPLLGAGRFVVWMFEPPTHRIEQNQRVGARAWQRGSDAVTSLLWRRSLGRAAVVLTGLQATADAVRDVATARPLHPGLEARFSPGSERDGSVLHI
;
A
#
# COMPACT_ATOMS: atom_id res chain seq x y z
N MET A 1 13.30 -20.45 -1.84
CA MET A 1 12.04 -19.77 -2.20
C MET A 1 12.09 -18.37 -1.62
N ILE A 2 11.64 -17.35 -2.34
CA ILE A 2 11.66 -15.96 -1.84
C ILE A 2 10.57 -15.78 -0.78
N ARG A 3 10.92 -15.18 0.36
CA ARG A 3 9.98 -14.77 1.41
C ARG A 3 9.47 -13.37 1.10
N LEU A 4 8.20 -13.27 0.74
CA LEU A 4 7.54 -12.01 0.39
C LEU A 4 6.66 -11.56 1.55
N GLY A 5 7.05 -10.45 2.16
CA GLY A 5 6.24 -9.75 3.14
C GLY A 5 5.15 -8.93 2.47
N ILE A 6 3.97 -8.87 3.08
CA ILE A 6 2.88 -7.97 2.64
C ILE A 6 2.37 -7.18 3.84
N ASP A 7 2.45 -5.86 3.76
CA ASP A 7 1.76 -4.95 4.67
C ASP A 7 0.29 -4.84 4.27
N ALA A 8 -0.55 -5.60 4.97
CA ALA A 8 -2.00 -5.65 4.80
C ALA A 8 -2.71 -4.95 5.98
N THR A 9 -2.08 -3.96 6.60
CA THR A 9 -2.62 -3.29 7.80
C THR A 9 -3.87 -2.45 7.57
N SER A 10 -4.24 -2.19 6.30
CA SER A 10 -5.51 -1.53 5.95
C SER A 10 -6.66 -2.51 5.71
N VAL A 11 -6.42 -3.82 5.67
CA VAL A 11 -7.48 -4.82 5.61
C VAL A 11 -8.31 -4.75 6.89
N ALA A 12 -9.62 -4.65 6.72
CA ALA A 12 -10.62 -4.56 7.78
C ALA A 12 -11.96 -5.10 7.26
N PRO A 13 -12.89 -5.52 8.15
CA PRO A 13 -14.18 -6.11 7.78
C PRO A 13 -14.93 -5.33 6.70
N ASP A 14 -15.23 -4.06 6.96
CA ASP A 14 -15.95 -3.17 6.03
C ASP A 14 -15.01 -2.34 5.14
N GLY A 15 -13.77 -2.81 4.97
CA GLY A 15 -12.73 -2.11 4.23
C GLY A 15 -13.09 -1.87 2.76
N LYS A 16 -13.01 -0.61 2.33
CA LYS A 16 -13.15 -0.17 0.92
C LYS A 16 -11.79 0.27 0.35
N GLY A 17 -11.73 0.50 -0.96
CA GLY A 17 -10.54 1.03 -1.63
C GLY A 17 -9.29 0.18 -1.37
N ILE A 18 -8.30 0.78 -0.71
CA ILE A 18 -7.02 0.13 -0.36
C ILE A 18 -7.18 -1.20 0.37
N ALA A 19 -8.18 -1.34 1.24
CA ALA A 19 -8.42 -2.60 1.96
C ALA A 19 -8.78 -3.75 1.01
N ARG A 20 -9.59 -3.48 -0.02
CA ARG A 20 -9.92 -4.48 -1.07
C ARG A 20 -8.70 -4.80 -1.91
N VAL A 21 -7.90 -3.80 -2.27
CA VAL A 21 -6.66 -4.01 -3.04
C VAL A 21 -5.68 -4.88 -2.27
N GLN A 22 -5.46 -4.60 -0.98
CA GLN A 22 -4.59 -5.42 -0.14
C GLN A 22 -5.10 -6.85 -0.01
N ARG A 23 -6.40 -7.04 0.29
CA ARG A 23 -7.02 -8.37 0.37
C ARG A 23 -6.88 -9.14 -0.94
N GLY A 24 -7.21 -8.52 -2.07
CA GLY A 24 -7.08 -9.13 -3.40
C GLY A 24 -5.62 -9.47 -3.76
N THR A 25 -4.68 -8.61 -3.39
CA THR A 25 -3.25 -8.84 -3.61
C THR A 25 -2.74 -10.03 -2.80
N VAL A 26 -3.13 -10.13 -1.53
CA VAL A 26 -2.77 -11.27 -0.66
C VAL A 26 -3.31 -12.58 -1.27
N ARG A 27 -4.59 -12.61 -1.66
CA ARG A 27 -5.21 -13.79 -2.30
C ARG A 27 -4.50 -14.22 -3.57
N ALA A 28 -4.34 -13.29 -4.51
CA ALA A 28 -3.72 -13.58 -5.79
C ALA A 28 -2.27 -14.10 -5.62
N LEU A 29 -1.49 -13.52 -4.70
CA LEU A 29 -0.13 -13.98 -4.42
C LEU A 29 -0.10 -15.34 -3.73
N ALA A 30 -1.07 -15.65 -2.87
CA ALA A 30 -1.18 -16.94 -2.21
C ALA A 30 -1.53 -18.04 -3.22
N GLU A 31 -2.51 -17.78 -4.09
CA GLU A 31 -2.93 -18.68 -5.17
C GLU A 31 -1.81 -18.99 -6.16
N LEU A 32 -0.92 -18.03 -6.43
CA LEU A 32 0.24 -18.26 -7.30
C LEU A 32 1.21 -19.31 -6.75
N GLY A 33 1.27 -19.52 -5.42
CA GLY A 33 2.11 -20.54 -4.80
C GLY A 33 3.62 -20.41 -5.05
N ARG A 34 4.08 -19.25 -5.52
CA ARG A 34 5.48 -18.99 -5.93
C ARG A 34 6.38 -18.43 -4.81
N PHE A 35 5.77 -17.97 -3.73
CA PHE A 35 6.42 -17.24 -2.65
C PHE A 35 6.04 -17.82 -1.30
N GLU A 36 6.95 -17.74 -0.33
CA GLU A 36 6.58 -17.90 1.07
C GLU A 36 6.02 -16.57 1.56
N LEU A 37 4.71 -16.48 1.76
CA LEU A 37 4.06 -15.22 2.16
C LEU A 37 4.11 -15.01 3.67
N VAL A 38 4.52 -13.80 4.06
CA VAL A 38 4.43 -13.31 5.44
C VAL A 38 3.55 -12.06 5.46
N VAL A 39 2.29 -12.22 5.88
CA VAL A 39 1.32 -11.12 5.84
C VAL A 39 1.20 -10.47 7.20
N TYR A 40 1.26 -9.13 7.25
CA TYR A 40 1.12 -8.33 8.46
C TYR A 40 -0.21 -7.58 8.42
N ALA A 41 -1.13 -7.90 9.32
CA ALA A 41 -2.49 -7.37 9.30
C ALA A 41 -2.97 -6.94 10.70
N ARG A 42 -3.86 -5.94 10.75
CA ARG A 42 -4.54 -5.57 12.00
C ARG A 42 -5.74 -6.48 12.30
N HIS A 43 -6.36 -6.98 11.25
CA HIS A 43 -7.51 -7.87 11.25
C HIS A 43 -7.15 -9.16 10.52
N PRO A 44 -6.31 -10.04 11.11
CA PRO A 44 -5.88 -11.28 10.46
C PRO A 44 -7.06 -12.22 10.11
N GLU A 45 -8.17 -12.13 10.84
CA GLU A 45 -9.42 -12.86 10.58
C GLU A 45 -10.01 -12.58 9.18
N GLU A 46 -9.67 -11.43 8.59
CA GLU A 46 -10.13 -11.02 7.25
C GLU A 46 -9.34 -11.66 6.10
N LEU A 47 -8.33 -12.47 6.44
CA LEU A 47 -7.42 -13.14 5.50
C LEU A 47 -7.31 -14.64 5.83
N PRO A 48 -8.41 -15.40 5.89
CA PRO A 48 -8.41 -16.80 6.33
C PRO A 48 -7.54 -17.73 5.46
N GLU A 49 -7.32 -17.36 4.20
CA GLU A 49 -6.48 -18.08 3.25
C GLU A 49 -4.98 -18.09 3.60
N VAL A 50 -4.52 -17.20 4.48
CA VAL A 50 -3.11 -17.06 4.83
C VAL A 50 -2.90 -16.89 6.33
N ARG A 51 -1.79 -17.43 6.85
CA ARG A 51 -1.41 -17.17 8.24
C ARG A 51 -0.85 -15.74 8.37
N ALA A 52 -1.69 -14.81 8.79
CA ALA A 52 -1.30 -13.42 9.04
C ALA A 52 -0.73 -13.22 10.46
N ARG A 53 0.28 -12.33 10.57
CA ARG A 53 0.83 -11.82 11.83
C ARG A 53 0.04 -10.61 12.26
N LEU A 54 -0.42 -10.62 13.52
CA LEU A 54 -1.17 -9.51 14.10
C LEU A 54 -0.28 -8.29 14.31
N VAL A 55 -0.70 -7.15 13.78
CA VAL A 55 -0.08 -5.84 14.01
C VAL A 55 -0.92 -5.06 15.02
N THR A 56 -0.39 -4.86 16.22
CA THR A 56 -1.07 -4.13 17.30
C THR A 56 -0.66 -2.66 17.42
N SER A 57 0.32 -2.21 16.64
CA SER A 57 0.94 -0.89 16.80
C SER A 57 -0.06 0.24 16.58
N ARG A 58 -0.22 1.09 17.59
CA ARG A 58 -0.89 2.40 17.52
C ARG A 58 0.03 3.47 18.11
N PRO A 59 0.18 4.65 17.50
CA PRO A 59 -0.43 5.14 16.25
C PRO A 59 0.20 4.55 14.97
N THR A 60 -0.41 4.79 13.81
CA THR A 60 0.06 4.30 12.49
C THR A 60 1.54 4.61 12.24
N LEU A 61 2.03 5.77 12.69
CA LEU A 61 3.43 6.15 12.55
C LEU A 61 4.40 5.17 13.23
N ALA A 62 3.99 4.54 14.34
CA ALA A 62 4.81 3.54 15.02
C ALA A 62 4.98 2.27 14.17
N TRP A 63 3.91 1.84 13.49
CA TRP A 63 4.03 0.77 12.49
C TRP A 63 4.94 1.20 11.35
N GLU A 64 4.73 2.39 10.79
CA GLU A 64 5.46 2.85 9.60
C GLU A 64 6.95 3.01 9.83
N GLN A 65 7.36 3.55 10.98
CA GLN A 65 8.78 3.85 11.24
C GLN A 65 9.52 2.72 11.96
N VAL A 66 8.82 1.88 12.73
CA VAL A 66 9.46 0.82 13.53
C VAL A 66 8.95 -0.56 13.12
N GLY A 67 7.64 -0.74 13.01
CA GLY A 67 7.02 -2.00 12.64
C GLY A 67 7.47 -2.51 11.26
N LEU A 68 7.40 -1.66 10.23
CA LEU A 68 7.85 -1.98 8.87
C LEU A 68 9.35 -2.29 8.81
N ALA A 69 10.18 -1.58 9.59
CA ALA A 69 11.61 -1.87 9.65
C ALA A 69 11.90 -3.23 10.27
N ARG A 70 11.10 -3.67 11.25
CA ARG A 70 11.20 -5.02 11.83
C ARG A 70 10.69 -6.07 10.85
N ALA A 71 9.51 -5.85 10.26
CA ALA A 71 8.92 -6.75 9.27
C ALA A 71 9.87 -6.98 8.09
N ALA A 72 10.50 -5.92 7.56
CA ALA A 72 11.42 -6.01 6.44
C ALA A 72 12.72 -6.77 6.72
N ARG A 73 13.04 -7.06 7.99
CA ARG A 73 14.17 -7.93 8.37
C ARG A 73 13.82 -9.41 8.40
N GLU A 74 12.53 -9.74 8.39
CA GLU A 74 12.03 -11.11 8.47
C GLU A 74 11.78 -11.73 7.07
N VAL A 75 11.85 -10.89 6.03
CA VAL A 75 11.50 -11.22 4.65
C VAL A 75 12.56 -10.71 3.69
N ASP A 76 12.62 -11.29 2.48
CA ASP A 76 13.56 -10.86 1.45
C ASP A 76 13.12 -9.55 0.78
N VAL A 77 11.80 -9.35 0.69
CA VAL A 77 11.17 -8.16 0.12
C VAL A 77 9.83 -7.91 0.81
N LEU A 78 9.50 -6.65 1.08
CA LEU A 78 8.24 -6.23 1.71
C LEU A 78 7.45 -5.33 0.74
N LEU A 79 6.24 -5.76 0.36
CA LEU A 79 5.27 -4.95 -0.35
C LEU A 79 4.45 -4.11 0.66
N THR A 80 4.37 -2.80 0.44
CA THR A 80 3.56 -1.89 1.27
C THR A 80 2.89 -0.81 0.42
N TRP A 81 1.86 -0.19 0.98
CA TRP A 81 1.14 0.95 0.41
C TRP A 81 1.43 2.26 1.15
N THR A 82 2.35 2.27 2.11
CA THR A 82 2.76 3.53 2.75
C THR A 82 3.77 4.27 1.89
N GLU A 83 3.61 5.59 1.83
CA GLU A 83 4.59 6.55 1.30
C GLU A 83 5.65 6.95 2.35
N ARG A 84 5.46 6.56 3.62
CA ARG A 84 6.34 6.86 4.76
C ARG A 84 7.14 5.64 5.17
N LEU A 85 7.98 5.14 4.28
CA LEU A 85 8.95 4.08 4.62
C LEU A 85 9.82 4.45 5.83
N PRO A 86 10.28 3.45 6.62
CA PRO A 86 11.20 3.69 7.71
C PRO A 86 12.46 4.41 7.25
N LEU A 87 12.82 5.49 7.93
CA LEU A 87 14.07 6.23 7.64
C LEU A 87 15.32 5.47 8.07
N LEU A 88 15.18 4.60 9.06
CA LEU A 88 16.25 3.79 9.64
C LEU A 88 15.96 2.30 9.46
N GLY A 89 17.03 1.50 9.46
CA GLY A 89 16.96 0.05 9.27
C GLY A 89 17.27 -0.40 7.85
N ALA A 90 17.37 -1.71 7.69
CA ALA A 90 17.61 -2.39 6.44
C ALA A 90 16.33 -3.11 5.99
N GLY A 91 16.15 -3.25 4.69
CA GLY A 91 14.98 -3.90 4.10
C GLY A 91 14.84 -3.53 2.63
N ARG A 92 14.28 -4.44 1.83
CA ARG A 92 13.96 -4.18 0.43
C ARG A 92 12.46 -3.94 0.29
N PHE A 93 12.09 -2.70 0.00
CA PHE A 93 10.69 -2.30 -0.07
C PHE A 93 10.22 -2.19 -1.52
N VAL A 94 9.06 -2.77 -1.81
CA VAL A 94 8.24 -2.46 -2.98
C VAL A 94 7.08 -1.63 -2.49
N VAL A 95 6.91 -0.44 -3.06
CA VAL A 95 5.80 0.44 -2.68
C VAL A 95 4.75 0.42 -3.77
N TRP A 96 3.49 0.18 -3.43
CA TRP A 96 2.37 0.45 -4.31
C TRP A 96 1.77 1.82 -3.97
N MET A 97 1.86 2.76 -4.90
CA MET A 97 1.40 4.13 -4.74
C MET A 97 0.22 4.41 -5.66
N PHE A 98 -0.90 4.89 -5.09
CA PHE A 98 -2.05 5.33 -5.88
C PHE A 98 -1.84 6.74 -6.42
N GLU A 99 -1.41 7.65 -5.55
CA GLU A 99 -1.13 9.05 -5.85
C GLU A 99 -0.01 9.55 -4.93
N PRO A 100 0.77 10.57 -5.35
CA PRO A 100 1.69 11.25 -4.46
C PRO A 100 0.92 12.00 -3.37
N PRO A 101 1.49 12.17 -2.16
CA PRO A 101 0.80 12.82 -1.05
C PRO A 101 0.48 14.31 -1.28
N THR A 102 1.11 14.93 -2.27
CA THR A 102 1.01 16.36 -2.58
C THR A 102 -0.45 16.79 -2.80
N HIS A 103 -1.20 16.07 -3.62
CA HIS A 103 -2.60 16.39 -3.90
C HIS A 103 -3.47 16.33 -2.64
N ARG A 104 -3.32 15.28 -1.84
CA ARG A 104 -4.05 15.09 -0.58
C ARG A 104 -3.76 16.21 0.43
N ILE A 105 -2.51 16.63 0.52
CA ILE A 105 -2.07 17.73 1.41
C ILE A 105 -2.67 19.06 0.96
N GLU A 106 -2.60 19.38 -0.33
CA GLU A 106 -3.20 20.61 -0.89
C GLU A 106 -4.71 20.65 -0.68
N GLN A 107 -5.40 19.53 -0.90
CA GLN A 107 -6.84 19.44 -0.69
C GLN A 107 -7.20 19.68 0.78
N ASN A 108 -6.50 19.03 1.71
CA ASN A 108 -6.72 19.19 3.15
C ASN A 108 -6.49 20.62 3.63
N GLN A 109 -5.51 21.32 3.05
CA GLN A 109 -5.27 22.74 3.32
C GLN A 109 -6.43 23.61 2.85
N ARG A 110 -6.98 23.35 1.64
CA ARG A 110 -8.11 24.12 1.09
C ARG A 110 -9.40 23.95 1.90
N VAL A 111 -9.68 22.76 2.40
CA VAL A 111 -10.94 22.45 3.11
C VAL A 111 -10.86 22.65 4.63
N GLY A 112 -9.73 23.11 5.16
CA GLY A 112 -9.57 23.36 6.60
C GLY A 112 -9.60 22.08 7.45
N ALA A 113 -8.80 21.06 7.07
CA ALA A 113 -8.79 19.76 7.73
C ALA A 113 -8.52 19.81 9.26
N ARG A 114 -8.93 18.75 9.97
CA ARG A 114 -8.78 18.65 11.44
C ARG A 114 -7.31 18.73 11.85
N ALA A 115 -7.04 19.17 13.09
CA ALA A 115 -5.67 19.35 13.60
C ALA A 115 -4.80 18.09 13.44
N TRP A 116 -5.38 16.91 13.68
CA TRP A 116 -4.67 15.64 13.47
C TRP A 116 -4.26 15.42 12.00
N GLN A 117 -5.16 15.66 11.06
CA GLN A 117 -4.88 15.51 9.63
C GLN A 117 -3.76 16.47 9.21
N ARG A 118 -3.80 17.72 9.68
CA ARG A 118 -2.74 18.72 9.44
C ARG A 118 -1.39 18.28 10.02
N GLY A 119 -1.37 17.70 11.22
CA GLY A 119 -0.15 17.14 11.80
C GLY A 119 0.42 15.99 10.97
N SER A 120 -0.44 15.05 10.55
CA SER A 120 -0.05 13.96 9.64
C SER A 120 0.47 14.49 8.30
N ASP A 121 -0.10 15.57 7.77
CA ASP A 121 0.31 16.19 6.52
C ASP A 121 1.65 16.91 6.65
N ALA A 122 1.93 17.55 7.77
CA ALA A 122 3.23 18.15 8.04
C ALA A 122 4.33 17.08 8.11
N VAL A 123 4.08 15.99 8.85
CA VAL A 123 5.00 14.84 8.92
C VAL A 123 5.20 14.23 7.54
N THR A 124 4.11 14.03 6.78
CA THR A 124 4.21 13.46 5.43
C THR A 124 5.00 14.36 4.51
N SER A 125 4.71 15.68 4.48
CA SER A 125 5.42 16.68 3.67
C SER A 125 6.93 16.65 3.92
N LEU A 126 7.33 16.50 5.19
CA LEU A 126 8.74 16.46 5.58
C LEU A 126 9.43 15.15 5.17
N LEU A 127 8.74 14.02 5.28
CA LEU A 127 9.37 12.71 5.21
C LEU A 127 9.25 12.03 3.84
N TRP A 128 8.14 12.23 3.13
CA TRP A 128 7.73 11.32 2.06
C TRP A 128 8.79 11.18 0.95
N ARG A 129 9.42 12.28 0.50
CA ARG A 129 10.46 12.21 -0.54
C ARG A 129 11.65 11.37 -0.09
N ARG A 130 12.16 11.65 1.11
CA ARG A 130 13.30 10.94 1.69
C ARG A 130 12.97 9.47 1.97
N SER A 131 11.77 9.20 2.48
CA SER A 131 11.29 7.85 2.73
C SER A 131 11.13 7.06 1.42
N LEU A 132 10.45 7.63 0.42
CA LEU A 132 10.17 6.96 -0.84
C LEU A 132 11.44 6.66 -1.65
N GLY A 133 12.47 7.50 -1.56
CA GLY A 133 13.78 7.23 -2.15
C GLY A 133 14.49 5.98 -1.62
N ARG A 134 13.96 5.34 -0.56
CA ARG A 134 14.44 4.05 -0.04
C ARG A 134 13.71 2.85 -0.64
N ALA A 135 12.68 3.07 -1.47
CA ALA A 135 12.01 2.00 -2.17
C ALA A 135 12.92 1.40 -3.25
N ALA A 136 12.94 0.08 -3.37
CA ALA A 136 13.64 -0.59 -4.46
C ALA A 136 12.91 -0.37 -5.80
N VAL A 137 11.58 -0.30 -5.75
CA VAL A 137 10.72 0.12 -6.86
C VAL A 137 9.40 0.64 -6.31
N VAL A 138 8.86 1.65 -6.98
CA VAL A 138 7.48 2.14 -6.78
C VAL A 138 6.62 1.63 -7.93
N LEU A 139 5.57 0.89 -7.61
CA LEU A 139 4.53 0.47 -8.54
C LEU A 139 3.39 1.48 -8.44
N THR A 140 2.83 1.87 -9.58
CA THR A 140 1.77 2.88 -9.65
C THR A 140 0.63 2.41 -10.54
N GLY A 141 -0.60 2.83 -10.25
CA GLY A 141 -1.74 2.45 -11.08
C GLY A 141 -1.76 3.10 -12.47
N LEU A 142 -0.98 4.17 -12.67
CA LEU A 142 -0.99 5.03 -13.86
C LEU A 142 0.41 5.57 -14.17
N GLN A 143 0.72 5.79 -15.45
CA GLN A 143 1.98 6.40 -15.88
C GLN A 143 2.16 7.81 -15.30
N ALA A 144 1.10 8.61 -15.23
CA ALA A 144 1.16 9.96 -14.66
C ALA A 144 1.65 9.97 -13.20
N THR A 145 1.22 9.00 -12.38
CA THR A 145 1.70 8.85 -11.00
C THR A 145 3.17 8.42 -10.98
N ALA A 146 3.60 7.53 -11.88
CA ALA A 146 5.02 7.16 -12.00
C ALA A 146 5.90 8.36 -12.36
N ASP A 147 5.45 9.17 -13.32
CA ASP A 147 6.17 10.37 -13.76
C ASP A 147 6.27 11.41 -12.64
N ALA A 148 5.22 11.55 -11.81
CA ALA A 148 5.18 12.51 -10.70
C ALA A 148 6.17 12.20 -9.55
N VAL A 149 6.72 10.98 -9.48
CA VAL A 149 7.67 10.57 -8.42
C VAL A 149 9.02 10.11 -8.96
N ARG A 150 9.26 10.23 -10.27
CA ARG A 150 10.47 9.74 -10.93
C ARG A 150 11.76 10.41 -10.46
N ASP A 151 11.65 11.63 -9.94
CA ASP A 151 12.75 12.41 -9.36
C ASP A 151 13.12 11.93 -7.95
N VAL A 152 12.28 11.11 -7.34
CA VAL A 152 12.44 10.58 -5.98
C VAL A 152 12.80 9.11 -5.97
N ALA A 153 12.19 8.28 -6.83
CA ALA A 153 12.40 6.85 -6.85
C ALA A 153 12.20 6.24 -8.24
N THR A 154 12.79 5.07 -8.47
CA THR A 154 12.49 4.24 -9.64
C THR A 154 11.02 3.81 -9.59
N ALA A 155 10.21 4.35 -10.51
CA ALA A 155 8.78 4.08 -10.58
C ALA A 155 8.39 3.42 -11.90
N ARG A 156 7.40 2.54 -11.86
CA ARG A 156 6.80 1.93 -13.06
C ARG A 156 5.29 1.77 -12.92
N PRO A 157 4.51 1.93 -13.99
CA PRO A 157 3.10 1.60 -13.97
C PRO A 157 2.89 0.09 -13.86
N LEU A 158 1.92 -0.30 -13.05
CA LEU A 158 1.33 -1.62 -12.95
C LEU A 158 -0.16 -1.45 -12.66
N HIS A 159 -0.98 -1.63 -13.69
CA HIS A 159 -2.42 -1.44 -13.55
C HIS A 159 -3.01 -2.48 -12.61
N PRO A 160 -3.86 -2.08 -11.64
CA PRO A 160 -4.53 -3.02 -10.76
C PRO A 160 -5.45 -3.92 -11.59
N GLY A 161 -5.45 -5.22 -11.27
CA GLY A 161 -6.42 -6.15 -11.83
C GLY A 161 -7.84 -5.83 -11.35
N LEU A 162 -8.83 -6.20 -12.16
CA LEU A 162 -10.23 -6.17 -11.78
C LEU A 162 -10.66 -7.56 -11.28
N GLU A 163 -11.51 -7.61 -10.26
CA GLU A 163 -12.14 -8.87 -9.86
C GLU A 163 -12.99 -9.41 -11.01
N ALA A 164 -13.06 -10.73 -11.16
CA ALA A 164 -13.76 -11.38 -12.27
C ALA A 164 -15.24 -10.96 -12.43
N ARG A 165 -15.89 -10.53 -11.33
CA ARG A 165 -17.25 -9.98 -11.35
C ARG A 165 -17.39 -8.67 -12.14
N PHE A 166 -16.28 -7.97 -12.37
CA PHE A 166 -16.20 -6.79 -13.25
C PHE A 166 -15.70 -7.20 -14.64
N SER A 167 -16.21 -8.32 -15.15
CA SER A 167 -16.05 -8.68 -16.55
C SER A 167 -17.07 -7.90 -17.39
N PRO A 168 -16.73 -7.53 -18.65
CA PRO A 168 -17.75 -7.04 -19.56
C PRO A 168 -18.83 -8.12 -19.68
N GLY A 169 -20.07 -7.77 -19.35
CA GLY A 169 -21.21 -8.65 -19.61
C GLY A 169 -21.29 -9.00 -21.09
N SER A 170 -22.01 -10.06 -21.44
CA SER A 170 -22.23 -10.48 -22.83
C SER A 170 -23.00 -9.45 -23.67
N GLU A 171 -23.53 -8.39 -23.05
CA GLU A 171 -24.34 -7.36 -23.69
C GLU A 171 -23.52 -6.09 -23.94
N ARG A 172 -23.60 -5.59 -25.17
CA ARG A 172 -22.96 -4.34 -25.65
C ARG A 172 -23.72 -3.08 -25.23
N ASP A 173 -24.54 -3.12 -24.17
CA ASP A 173 -25.17 -1.92 -23.64
C ASP A 173 -24.30 -1.32 -22.53
N GLY A 174 -24.04 -0.02 -22.67
CA GLY A 174 -22.95 0.71 -22.03
C GLY A 174 -22.69 0.36 -20.56
N SER A 175 -21.41 0.16 -20.24
CA SER A 175 -20.96 -0.11 -18.89
C SER A 175 -21.16 1.13 -18.01
N VAL A 176 -22.14 1.08 -17.09
CA VAL A 176 -22.23 2.06 -16.00
C VAL A 176 -21.36 1.57 -14.85
N LEU A 177 -20.31 2.33 -14.52
CA LEU A 177 -19.55 2.14 -13.30
C LEU A 177 -20.42 2.59 -12.11
N HIS A 178 -21.12 1.66 -11.46
CA HIS A 178 -21.76 1.96 -10.18
C HIS A 178 -20.66 2.07 -9.10
N ILE A 179 -20.39 3.31 -8.66
CA ILE A 179 -19.51 3.66 -7.53
C ILE A 179 -20.31 3.62 -6.23
#